data_AF-A0A2M9PF12-F1
#
_entry.id   AF-A0A2M9PF12-F1
#
_cell.length_a   1.000
_cell.length_b   1.000
_cell.length_c   1.000
_cell.angle_alpha   90.00
_cell.angle_beta   90.00
_cell.angle_gamma   90.00
#
_symmetry.space_group_name_H-M   'P 1'
#
loop_
_entity.id
_entity.type
_entity.pdbx_description
1 polymer ?
#
loop_
_entity_poly.entity_id
_entity_poly.type
_entity_poly.pdbx_seq_one_letter_code
_entity_poly.pdbx_strand_id
1 'polypeptide(L)' 'MNAVKTQAIADVRLGTRQSAEDLVIAGLVTLPFAGCLMILINTGMNAPGPVGSGIALVALIAGTIWNAGWRARDE' A
#
# COMPACT_ATOMS: atom_id res chain seq x y z
N MET A 1 20.24 7.75 -10.55
CA MET A 1 18.90 7.39 -10.06
C MET A 1 19.06 6.14 -9.20
N ASN A 2 18.56 6.14 -7.96
CA ASN A 2 18.82 5.10 -6.97
C ASN A 2 18.15 3.77 -7.36
N ALA A 3 18.86 2.64 -7.33
CA ALA A 3 18.37 1.35 -7.84
C ALA A 3 17.03 0.92 -7.20
N VAL A 4 16.89 1.17 -5.90
CA VAL A 4 15.68 0.93 -5.11
C VAL A 4 14.47 1.70 -5.66
N LYS A 5 14.66 2.95 -6.10
CA LYS A 5 13.58 3.77 -6.65
C LYS A 5 13.09 3.20 -7.99
N THR A 6 14.03 2.76 -8.83
CA THR A 6 13.71 2.15 -10.14
C THR A 6 12.91 0.87 -9.95
N GLN A 7 13.32 0.03 -8.99
CA GLN A 7 12.57 -1.17 -8.59
C GLN A 7 11.18 -0.79 -8.07
N ALA A 8 11.05 0.08 -7.07
CA ALA A 8 9.72 0.45 -6.54
C ALA A 8 8.74 0.94 -7.64
N ILE A 9 9.22 1.71 -8.62
CA ILE A 9 8.39 2.16 -9.74
C ILE A 9 7.97 1.00 -10.65
N ALA A 10 8.87 0.06 -10.93
CA ALA A 10 8.55 -1.11 -11.73
C ALA A 10 7.53 -2.02 -11.02
N ASP A 11 7.57 -2.10 -9.68
CA ASP A 11 6.62 -2.87 -8.88
C ASP A 11 5.23 -2.28 -9.04
N VAL A 12 5.10 -0.98 -8.81
CA VAL A 12 3.80 -0.29 -8.96
C VAL A 12 3.22 -0.48 -10.37
N ARG A 13 4.06 -0.41 -11.41
CA ARG A 13 3.62 -0.64 -12.80
C ARG A 13 3.16 -2.06 -13.09
N LEU A 14 3.78 -3.06 -12.45
CA LEU A 14 3.34 -4.45 -12.56
C LEU A 14 2.06 -4.67 -11.76
N GLY A 15 1.97 -4.09 -10.57
CA GLY A 15 0.83 -4.16 -9.67
C GLY A 15 -0.46 -3.64 -10.30
N THR A 16 -0.40 -2.53 -11.04
CA THR A 16 -1.58 -1.99 -11.74
C THR A 16 -2.10 -2.87 -12.88
N ARG A 17 -1.37 -3.92 -13.25
CA ARG A 17 -1.73 -4.88 -14.31
C ARG A 17 -2.17 -6.24 -13.75
N GLN A 18 -2.15 -6.41 -12.43
CA GLN A 18 -2.52 -7.66 -11.78
C GLN A 18 -4.03 -7.87 -11.83
N SER A 19 -4.44 -9.14 -11.67
CA SER A 19 -5.84 -9.49 -11.61
C SER A 19 -6.51 -8.91 -10.36
N ALA A 20 -7.84 -8.83 -10.37
CA ALA A 20 -8.59 -8.38 -9.19
C ALA A 20 -8.36 -9.31 -7.99
N GLU A 21 -8.18 -10.62 -8.22
CA GLU A 21 -7.91 -11.60 -7.18
C GLU A 21 -6.55 -11.33 -6.50
N ASP A 22 -5.50 -11.11 -7.29
CA ASP A 22 -4.16 -10.82 -6.78
C ASP A 22 -4.12 -9.49 -6.00
N LEU A 23 -4.85 -8.49 -6.50
CA LEU A 23 -5.01 -7.20 -5.80
C LEU A 23 -5.75 -7.37 -4.47
N VAL A 24 -6.75 -8.24 -4.39
CA VAL A 24 -7.45 -8.54 -3.13
C VAL A 24 -6.52 -9.24 -2.15
N ILE A 25 -5.77 -10.26 -2.59
CA ILE A 25 -4.79 -10.96 -1.74
C ILE A 25 -3.73 -9.97 -1.23
N ALA A 26 -3.18 -9.16 -2.13
CA ALA A 26 -2.22 -8.13 -1.76
C ALA A 26 -2.81 -7.10 -0.80
N GLY A 27 -4.08 -6.75 -0.98
CA GLY A 27 -4.85 -5.83 -0.15
C GLY A 27 -5.09 -6.35 1.26
N LEU A 28 -5.40 -7.63 1.40
CA LEU A 28 -5.57 -8.28 2.70
C LEU A 28 -4.28 -8.28 3.52
N VAL A 29 -3.13 -8.42 2.85
CA VAL A 29 -1.81 -8.33 3.50
C VAL A 29 -1.48 -6.91 3.94
N THR A 30 -1.89 -5.88 3.18
CA THR A 30 -1.57 -4.46 3.47
C THR A 30 -2.56 -3.82 4.45
N LEU A 31 -3.78 -4.35 4.57
CA LEU A 31 -4.83 -3.89 5.46
C LEU A 31 -4.42 -3.67 6.93
N PRO A 32 -3.77 -4.63 7.63
CA PRO A 32 -3.37 -4.42 9.03
C PRO A 32 -2.38 -3.26 9.19
N PHE A 33 -1.51 -3.02 8.21
CA PHE A 33 -0.55 -1.91 8.23
C PHE A 33 -1.25 -0.55 8.05
N ALA A 34 -2.23 -0.48 7.15
CA ALA A 34 -3.06 0.72 7.00
C ALA A 34 -3.84 1.04 8.28
N GLY A 35 -4.37 0.01 8.96
CA GLY A 35 -5.00 0.15 10.27
C GLY A 35 -4.05 0.68 11.35
N CYS A 36 -2.83 0.14 11.42
CA CYS A 36 -1.80 0.65 12.33
C CYS A 36 -1.44 2.12 12.04
N LEU A 37 -1.32 2.48 10.76
CA LEU A 37 -1.04 3.85 10.35
C LEU A 37 -2.17 4.81 10.75
N MET A 38 -3.43 4.40 10.59
CA MET A 38 -4.59 5.18 11.05
C MET A 38 -4.52 5.45 12.56
N ILE A 39 -4.23 4.42 13.36
CA ILE A 39 -4.10 4.55 14.83
C ILE A 39 -2.95 5.49 15.17
N LEU A 40 -1.80 5.35 14.51
CA LEU A 40 -0.63 6.20 14.71
C LEU A 40 -0.92 7.67 14.39
N ILE A 41 -1.62 7.95 13.30
CA ILE A 41 -1.94 9.33 12.90
C ILE A 41 -2.97 9.95 13.85
N ASN A 42 -4.06 9.24 14.15
CA ASN A 42 -5.11 9.78 15.01
C ASN A 42 -4.61 9.94 16.45
N THR A 43 -3.88 8.96 16.99
CA THR A 43 -3.48 8.93 18.40
C THR A 43 -2.12 9.60 18.61
N GLY A 44 -1.14 9.28 17.77
CA GLY A 44 0.24 9.75 17.91
C GLY A 44 0.47 11.17 17.38
N MET A 45 -0.32 11.61 16.40
CA MET A 45 -0.21 12.96 15.82
C MET A 45 -1.39 13.87 16.17
N ASN A 46 -2.36 13.36 16.94
CA ASN A 46 -3.57 14.09 17.35
C ASN A 46 -4.35 14.69 16.16
N ALA A 47 -4.33 13.98 15.02
CA ALA A 47 -4.99 14.43 13.80
C ALA A 47 -6.51 14.16 13.86
N PRO A 48 -7.35 14.96 13.18
CA PRO A 48 -8.78 14.67 13.08
C PRO A 48 -9.04 13.32 12.41
N GLY A 49 -10.02 12.56 12.93
CA GLY A 49 -10.35 11.20 12.44
C GLY A 49 -10.48 11.05 10.91
N PRO A 50 -11.10 12.00 10.18
CA PRO A 50 -11.16 11.94 8.72
C PRO A 50 -9.79 12.03 8.02
N VAL A 51 -8.85 12.79 8.59
CA VAL A 51 -7.49 12.94 8.05
C VAL A 51 -6.72 11.63 8.18
N GLY A 52 -6.73 11.02 9.37
CA GLY A 52 -6.08 9.72 9.60
C GLY A 52 -6.67 8.62 8.71
N SER A 53 -8.00 8.62 8.55
CA SER A 53 -8.69 7.67 7.66
C SER A 53 -8.32 7.87 6.19
N GLY A 54 -8.25 9.12 5.73
CA GLY A 54 -7.85 9.44 4.36
C GLY A 54 -6.42 9.02 4.04
N ILE A 55 -5.46 9.28 4.95
CA ILE A 55 -4.07 8.88 4.77
C ILE A 55 -3.94 7.35 4.80
N ALA A 56 -4.62 6.68 5.73
CA ALA A 56 -4.62 5.21 5.81
C ALA A 56 -5.19 4.56 4.55
N LEU A 57 -6.25 5.12 3.97
CA LEU A 57 -6.83 4.63 2.72
C LEU A 57 -5.86 4.80 1.54
N VAL A 58 -5.20 5.95 1.41
CA VAL A 58 -4.19 6.16 0.36
C VAL A 58 -3.03 5.20 0.53
N ALA A 59 -2.55 5.00 1.75
CA ALA A 59 -1.49 4.04 2.05
C ALA A 59 -1.92 2.60 1.74
N LEU A 60 -3.17 2.24 2.03
CA LEU A 60 -3.73 0.93 1.69
C LEU A 60 -3.72 0.70 0.18
N ILE A 61 -4.23 1.66 -0.60
CA ILE A 61 -4.29 1.54 -2.06
C ILE A 61 -2.88 1.46 -2.65
N ALA A 62 -2.00 2.39 -2.28
CA ALA A 62 -0.63 2.44 -2.78
C ALA A 62 0.17 1.19 -2.40
N GLY A 63 0.05 0.77 -1.14
CA GLY A 63 0.69 -0.44 -0.62
C GLY A 63 0.17 -1.70 -1.30
N THR A 64 -1.14 -1.80 -1.56
CA THR A 64 -1.76 -2.93 -2.25
C THR A 64 -1.21 -3.09 -3.66
N ILE A 65 -1.19 -2.00 -4.44
CA ILE A 65 -0.67 -1.99 -5.80
C ILE A 65 0.82 -2.36 -5.79
N TRP A 66 1.60 -1.77 -4.88
CA TRP A 66 3.02 -2.07 -4.77
C TRP A 66 3.28 -3.53 -4.39
N ASN A 67 2.56 -4.05 -3.38
CA ASN A 67 2.70 -5.43 -2.91
C ASN A 67 2.29 -6.45 -3.99
N ALA A 68 1.21 -6.20 -4.73
CA ALA A 68 0.80 -7.05 -5.84
C ALA A 68 1.88 -7.11 -6.92
N GLY A 69 2.47 -5.97 -7.27
CA GLY A 69 3.56 -5.90 -8.24
C GLY A 69 4.86 -6.52 -7.77
N TRP A 70 5.15 -6.45 -6.47
CA TRP A 70 6.32 -7.09 -5.87
C TRP A 70 6.19 -8.61 -5.90
N ARG A 71 5.02 -9.15 -5.53
CA ARG A 71 4.74 -10.60 -5.58
C ARG A 71 4.85 -11.15 -7.00
N ALA A 72 4.32 -10.41 -7.98
CA ALA A 72 4.36 -10.77 -9.39
C ALA A 72 5.77 -10.69 -10.04
N ARG A 73 6.81 -10.26 -9.31
CA ARG A 73 8.20 -10.36 -9.79
C ARG A 73 8.82 -11.71 -9.56
N ASP A 74 8.40 -12.37 -8.49
CA ASP A 74 8.99 -13.59 -7.99
C ASP A 74 8.30 -14.84 -8.58
N GLU A 75 7.20 -14.63 -9.33
CA GLU A 75 6.46 -15.62 -10.13
C GLU A 75 6.96 -15.67 -11.58
#